data_AF-A0A2V8FPK2-F1
#
_entry.id   AF-A0A2V8FPK2-F1
#
_cell.length_a   1.000
_cell.length_b   1.000
_cell.length_c   1.000
_cell.angle_alpha   90.00
_cell.angle_beta   90.00
_cell.angle_gamma   90.00
#
_symmetry.space_group_name_H-M   'P 1'
#
loop_
_entity.id
_entity.type
_entity.pdbx_description
1 polymer ?
#
loop_
_entity_poly.entity_id
_entity_poly.type
_entity_poly.pdbx_seq_one_letter_code
_entity_poly.pdbx_strand_id
1 'polypeptide(L)' 'MIDGERPSRFGVAVTLNAAGAEKMRRATARHVGELIAMLIDGEVITAPRLRSPIGASAVLSCDCTKAEAERIANGMRIR' A
#
# COMPACT_ATOMS: atom_id res chain seq x y z
N MET A 1 -23.38 -20.82 5.21
CA MET A 1 -23.77 -19.53 4.64
C MET A 1 -22.50 -18.84 4.18
N ILE A 2 -22.32 -18.69 2.88
CA ILE A 2 -21.35 -17.74 2.32
C ILE A 2 -22.12 -16.43 2.22
N ASP A 3 -21.81 -15.46 3.08
CA ASP A 3 -22.43 -14.13 3.08
C ASP A 3 -22.12 -13.44 1.73
N GLY A 4 -23.01 -13.57 0.76
CA GLY A 4 -22.87 -13.01 -0.60
C GLY A 4 -23.09 -11.50 -0.70
N GLU A 5 -23.25 -10.81 0.43
CA GLU A 5 -23.68 -9.42 0.50
C GLU A 5 -22.61 -8.47 1.08
N ARG A 6 -21.47 -8.99 1.53
CA ARG A 6 -20.36 -8.11 1.91
C ARG A 6 -19.68 -7.59 0.65
N PRO A 7 -19.62 -6.26 0.43
CA PRO A 7 -18.88 -5.71 -0.70
C PRO A 7 -17.45 -6.25 -0.66
N SER A 8 -16.97 -6.76 -1.80
CA SER A 8 -15.58 -7.22 -1.92
C SER A 8 -14.65 -6.05 -1.57
N ARG A 9 -13.81 -6.24 -0.54
CA ARG A 9 -12.78 -5.28 -0.16
C ARG A 9 -11.52 -5.59 -0.95
N PHE A 10 -11.00 -4.59 -1.65
CA PHE A 10 -9.79 -4.73 -2.46
C PHE A 10 -8.59 -4.12 -1.74
N GLY A 11 -7.39 -4.58 -2.08
CA GLY A 11 -6.13 -3.95 -1.66
C GLY A 11 -5.19 -3.87 -2.85
N VAL A 12 -4.14 -3.07 -2.74
CA VAL A 12 -3.14 -2.91 -3.81
C VAL A 12 -1.84 -3.56 -3.40
N ALA A 13 -1.42 -4.59 -4.16
CA ALA A 13 -0.12 -5.20 -3.99
C ALA A 13 0.94 -4.41 -4.77
N VAL A 14 2.05 -4.10 -4.10
CA VAL A 14 3.15 -3.32 -4.66
C VAL A 14 4.39 -4.18 -4.67
N THR A 15 5.10 -4.19 -5.80
CA THR A 15 6.43 -4.80 -5.91
C THR A 15 7.42 -3.71 -6.28
N LEU A 16 8.48 -3.61 -5.50
CA LEU A 16 9.57 -2.67 -5.69
C LEU A 16 10.70 -3.35 -6.45
N ASN A 17 11.45 -2.57 -7.24
CA ASN A 17 12.74 -3.03 -7.75
C ASN A 17 13.76 -3.13 -6.60
N ALA A 18 14.91 -3.77 -6.86
CA ALA A 18 15.92 -4.02 -5.83
C ALA A 18 16.41 -2.73 -5.12
N ALA A 19 16.63 -1.66 -5.89
CA ALA A 19 17.07 -0.38 -5.34
C ALA A 19 16.00 0.27 -4.44
N GLY A 20 14.74 0.24 -4.87
CA GLY A 20 13.59 0.75 -4.13
C GLY A 20 13.33 -0.06 -2.85
N ALA A 21 13.41 -1.38 -2.93
CA ALA A 21 13.27 -2.29 -1.79
C ALA A 21 14.30 -1.98 -0.71
N GLU A 22 15.57 -1.82 -1.08
CA GLU A 22 16.64 -1.53 -0.12
C GLU A 22 16.51 -0.12 0.48
N LYS A 23 16.08 0.88 -0.32
CA LYS A 23 15.79 2.22 0.19
C LYS A 23 14.65 2.20 1.21
N MET A 24 13.55 1.50 0.89
CA MET A 24 12.38 1.37 1.77
C MET A 24 12.72 0.62 3.05
N ARG A 25 13.50 -0.46 2.96
CA ARG A 25 13.94 -1.24 4.13
C ARG A 25 14.67 -0.36 5.14
N ARG A 26 15.64 0.43 4.68
CA ARG A 26 16.38 1.35 5.57
C ARG A 26 15.49 2.47 6.12
N ALA A 27 14.65 3.06 5.27
CA ALA A 27 13.79 4.17 5.66
C ALA A 27 12.72 3.76 6.68
N THR A 28 12.23 2.51 6.63
CA THR A 28 11.13 2.05 7.48
C THR A 28 11.58 1.27 8.72
N ALA A 29 12.84 0.83 8.77
CA ALA A 29 13.37 0.01 9.87
C ALA A 29 13.16 0.60 11.27
N ARG A 30 13.22 1.93 11.38
CA ARG A 30 13.09 2.67 12.64
C ARG A 30 11.68 3.17 12.97
N HIS A 31 10.71 2.96 12.08
CA HIS A 31 9.36 3.53 12.19
C HIS A 31 8.30 2.44 12.42
N VAL A 32 8.70 1.21 12.73
CA VAL A 32 7.77 0.12 13.01
C VAL A 32 6.89 0.49 14.21
N GLY A 33 5.58 0.38 14.04
CA GLY A 33 4.58 0.79 15.02
C GLY A 33 4.05 2.22 14.83
N GLU A 34 4.60 3.00 13.90
CA GLU A 34 4.12 4.34 13.57
C GLU A 34 3.12 4.32 12.40
N LEU A 35 2.38 5.41 12.22
CA LEU A 35 1.54 5.63 11.04
C LEU A 35 2.42 6.18 9.92
N ILE A 36 2.33 5.58 8.73
CA ILE A 36 3.06 6.07 7.55
C ILE A 36 2.03 6.60 6.55
N ALA A 37 2.09 7.90 6.27
CA ALA A 37 1.22 8.51 5.27
C ALA A 37 1.57 8.00 3.86
N MET A 38 0.56 7.62 3.10
CA MET A 38 0.69 7.22 1.70
C MET A 38 0.08 8.29 0.81
N LEU A 39 0.91 8.83 -0.07
CA LEU A 39 0.55 9.92 -0.96
C LEU A 39 0.52 9.44 -2.41
N ILE A 40 -0.50 9.87 -3.15
CA ILE A 40 -0.61 9.69 -4.60
C ILE A 40 -0.95 11.05 -5.18
N ASP A 41 -0.18 11.50 -6.17
CA ASP A 41 -0.33 12.82 -6.79
C ASP A 41 -0.35 14.00 -5.77
N GLY A 42 0.36 13.83 -4.65
CA GLY A 42 0.44 14.84 -3.58
C GLY A 42 -0.71 14.80 -2.57
N GLU A 43 -1.73 13.96 -2.77
CA GLU A 43 -2.85 13.79 -1.84
C GLU A 43 -2.62 12.61 -0.90
N VAL A 44 -2.90 12.79 0.40
CA VAL A 44 -2.85 11.69 1.38
C VAL A 44 -4.08 10.81 1.22
N ILE A 45 -3.87 9.58 0.77
CA ILE A 45 -4.96 8.62 0.56
C ILE A 45 -5.27 7.84 1.85
N THR A 46 -4.24 7.49 2.62
CA THR A 46 -4.39 6.77 3.90
C THR A 46 -3.09 6.83 4.72
N ALA A 47 -3.15 6.45 5.99
CA ALA A 47 -1.99 6.34 6.87
C ALA A 47 -2.06 5.07 7.74
N PRO A 48 -1.74 3.88 7.19
CA PRO A 48 -1.78 2.64 7.95
C PRO A 48 -0.61 2.56 8.93
N ARG A 49 -0.79 1.71 9.95
CA ARG A 49 0.26 1.39 10.90
C ARG A 49 1.30 0.46 10.27
N LEU A 50 2.57 0.85 10.29
CA LEU A 50 3.67 0.04 9.80
C LEU A 50 3.94 -1.14 10.74
N ARG A 51 3.76 -2.37 10.26
CA ARG A 51 3.90 -3.59 11.07
C ARG A 51 5.29 -4.22 11.01
N SER A 52 6.00 -3.99 9.92
CA SER A 52 7.35 -4.49 9.68
C SER A 52 8.06 -3.54 8.69
N PRO A 53 9.40 -3.56 8.64
CA PRO A 53 10.11 -2.85 7.58
C PRO A 53 9.62 -3.28 6.20
N ILE A 54 9.51 -2.35 5.26
CA ILE A 54 9.05 -2.62 3.90
C ILE A 54 10.23 -3.15 3.07
N GLY A 55 10.08 -4.38 2.57
CA GLY A 55 11.06 -5.05 1.72
C GLY A 55 10.73 -4.93 0.24
N ALA A 56 10.88 -6.02 -0.51
CA ALA A 56 10.61 -6.06 -1.96
C ALA A 56 9.12 -5.94 -2.32
N SER A 57 8.23 -6.26 -1.38
CA SER A 57 6.79 -6.17 -1.58
C SER A 57 6.09 -5.56 -0.37
N ALA A 58 4.94 -4.94 -0.64
CA ALA A 58 4.04 -4.39 0.36
C ALA A 58 2.59 -4.54 -0.11
N VAL A 59 1.66 -4.58 0.84
CA VAL A 59 0.22 -4.54 0.56
C VAL A 59 -0.34 -3.26 1.15
N LEU A 60 -0.94 -2.46 0.28
CA LEU A 60 -1.74 -1.30 0.64
C LEU A 60 -3.14 -1.78 1.00
N SER A 61 -3.41 -1.89 2.30
CA SER A 61 -4.74 -2.22 2.80
C SER A 61 -5.62 -0.98 2.72
N CYS A 62 -6.48 -0.90 1.71
CA CYS A 62 -7.59 0.04 1.67
C CYS A 62 -8.92 -0.70 1.80
N ASP A 63 -9.94 -0.09 2.41
CA ASP A 63 -11.32 -0.59 2.29
C ASP A 63 -11.95 0.02 1.01
N CYS A 64 -11.21 -0.10 -0.10
CA CYS A 64 -11.51 0.55 -1.36
C CYS A 64 -12.36 -0.35 -2.28
N THR A 65 -13.13 0.29 -3.14
CA THR A 65 -13.76 -0.36 -4.29
C THR A 65 -12.72 -0.81 -5.31
N LYS A 66 -13.10 -1.73 -6.21
CA LYS A 66 -12.21 -2.18 -7.30
C LYS A 66 -11.70 -1.02 -8.14
N ALA A 67 -12.58 -0.09 -8.52
CA ALA A 67 -12.22 1.05 -9.37
C ALA A 67 -11.21 2.00 -8.69
N GLU A 68 -11.32 2.20 -7.37
CA GLU A 68 -10.34 2.98 -6.60
C GLU A 68 -9.00 2.26 -6.51
N ALA A 69 -9.00 0.95 -6.25
CA ALA A 69 -7.77 0.15 -6.22
C ALA A 69 -7.04 0.18 -7.58
N GLU A 70 -7.78 0.11 -8.69
CA GLU A 70 -7.21 0.22 -10.04
C GLU A 70 -6.64 1.61 -10.32
N ARG A 71 -7.32 2.69 -9.89
CA ARG A 71 -6.80 4.06 -10.00
C ARG A 71 -5.48 4.21 -9.25
N ILE A 72 -5.41 3.73 -8.00
CA ILE A 72 -4.20 3.72 -7.18
C ILE A 72 -3.08 2.96 -7.90
N ALA A 73 -3.34 1.72 -8.32
CA ALA A 73 -2.35 0.87 -8.99
C ALA A 73 -1.78 1.51 -10.26
N ASN A 74 -2.63 2.21 -11.03
CA ASN A 74 -2.21 2.92 -12.23
C ASN A 74 -1.32 4.13 -11.91
N GLY A 75 -1.62 4.89 -10.85
CA GLY A 75 -0.80 6.04 -10.42
C GLY A 75 0.58 5.63 -9.87
N MET A 76 0.71 4.42 -9.32
CA MET A 76 1.98 3.90 -8.76
C MET A 76 2.95 3.35 -9.82
N ARG A 77 2.50 3.21 -11.07
CA ARG A 77 3.25 2.51 -12.11
C ARG A 77 4.34 3.41 -12.68
N ILE A 78 5.60 3.01 -12.51
CA ILE A 78 6.75 3.70 -13.13
C ILE A 78 6.66 3.47 -14.64
N ARG A 79 6.74 4.55 -15.44
CA ARG A 79 6.80 4.51 -16.90
C ARG A 79 8.22 4.24 -17.37
#